data_AF-A0A813H7D4-F1
#
_entry.id   AF-A0A813H7D4-F1
#
_cell.length_a   1.000
_cell.length_b   1.000
_cell.length_c   1.000
_cell.angle_alpha   90.00
_cell.angle_beta   90.00
_cell.angle_gamma   90.00
#
_symmetry.space_group_name_H-M   'P 1'
#
loop_
_entity.id
_entity.type
_entity.pdbx_description
1 polymer ?
#
loop_
_entity_poly.entity_id
_entity_poly.type
_entity_poly.pdbx_seq_one_letter_code
_entity_poly.pdbx_strand_id
1 'polypeptide(L)'
;MDAGLPSAGIVAGSQQPEIMALKLAAGMRLSTLKGRLSEHRRMARWFLPVFGHSFPMVPVDVLDYILERSLEPCGPSVPGSVLSMVAFFERVGGVPGANQVSEHGLVKALVDDLKLSWRTDKPTPAKKAHQHFTCMIVCWELVVVNTVEQTYTRLVAWRKLIKVWAAMRTSDTDCCPPSKMSWHDSGVSGQIDMSKTAGTGKRVGAIHFHRSVGAWICKESWLITGWLLFEPVRGTCKCMLPLPSRGVQTLSEKGPSYTQACAISQKLIADCKVLVEDGVGREVVVGTLPFFFLGAQSFRSGHSDRPTLASWAAVFGHPKEHIDTAGRWSPTGSEEYIRTSKAIILRLQDSVAGSIREAGGEDILGEEFLLQALEAFLYQRGMDPALVDDQRKALRCWREIAWEVKKNTARATRESWGSPKFRPPICQKHPLCPMAHGSSQ
;
A
#
# COMPACT_ATOMS: atom_id res chain seq x y z
N MET A 1 8.08 34.92 10.01
CA MET A 1 7.93 36.30 10.49
C MET A 1 7.06 36.31 11.74
N ASP A 2 5.91 35.63 11.73
CA ASP A 2 4.98 35.53 12.86
C ASP A 2 5.58 35.01 14.19
N ALA A 3 6.65 34.21 14.12
CA ALA A 3 7.36 33.66 15.29
C ALA A 3 8.46 34.59 15.86
N GLY A 4 8.72 35.75 15.26
CA GLY A 4 9.69 36.74 15.80
C GLY A 4 11.16 36.29 15.83
N LEU A 5 11.53 35.23 15.11
CA LEU A 5 12.86 34.61 15.23
C LEU A 5 13.99 35.42 14.54
N PRO A 6 15.25 35.36 15.05
CA PRO A 6 16.38 36.17 14.57
C PRO A 6 16.61 36.16 13.06
N SER A 7 16.50 35.00 12.41
CA SER A 7 16.68 34.87 10.95
C SER A 7 15.70 35.71 10.14
N ALA A 8 14.54 36.09 10.66
CA ALA A 8 13.59 36.93 9.94
C ALA A 8 14.18 38.32 9.61
N GLY A 9 14.90 38.93 10.56
CA GLY A 9 15.59 40.21 10.33
C GLY A 9 16.76 40.07 9.37
N ILE A 10 17.54 38.99 9.49
CA ILE A 10 18.68 38.70 8.61
C ILE A 10 18.23 38.48 7.16
N VAL A 11 17.15 37.73 6.96
CA VAL A 11 16.59 37.48 5.63
C VAL A 11 16.05 38.77 5.02
N ALA A 12 15.33 39.59 5.79
CA ALA A 12 14.79 40.86 5.32
C ALA A 12 15.89 41.87 4.95
N GLY A 13 17.02 41.87 5.67
CA GLY A 13 18.17 42.74 5.40
C GLY A 13 19.11 42.24 4.29
N SER A 14 18.85 41.08 3.69
CA SER A 14 19.66 40.52 2.60
C SER A 14 19.38 41.21 1.28
N GLN A 15 20.40 41.33 0.41
CA GLN A 15 20.21 41.76 -0.99
C GLN A 15 19.40 40.75 -1.82
N GLN A 16 19.26 39.51 -1.35
CA GLN A 16 18.51 38.44 -2.00
C GLN A 16 17.59 37.70 -1.01
N PRO A 17 16.52 38.36 -0.55
CA PRO A 17 15.65 37.84 0.51
C PRO A 17 14.93 36.54 0.11
N GLU A 18 14.50 36.41 -1.15
CA GLU A 18 13.79 35.21 -1.63
C GLU A 18 14.68 33.96 -1.62
N ILE A 19 15.94 34.09 -2.05
CA ILE A 19 16.90 32.99 -2.07
C ILE A 19 17.23 32.56 -0.64
N MET A 20 17.41 33.51 0.28
CA MET A 20 17.67 33.22 1.69
C MET A 20 16.45 32.59 2.38
N ALA A 21 15.24 33.03 2.07
CA ALA A 21 14.02 32.42 2.57
C ALA A 21 13.89 30.94 2.16
N LEU A 22 14.28 30.59 0.92
CA LEU A 22 14.32 29.20 0.47
C LEU A 22 15.32 28.34 1.26
N LYS A 23 16.42 28.91 1.77
CA LYS A 23 17.39 28.18 2.59
C LYS A 23 16.84 27.83 3.98
N LEU A 24 15.86 28.57 4.50
CA LEU A 24 15.17 28.25 5.76
C LEU A 24 14.39 26.93 5.70
N ALA A 25 14.15 26.38 4.51
CA ALA A 25 13.60 25.04 4.35
C ALA A 25 14.56 23.94 4.85
N ALA A 26 15.86 24.24 5.00
CA ALA A 26 16.90 23.35 5.51
C ALA A 26 16.94 21.96 4.81
N GLY A 27 16.69 21.94 3.50
CA GLY A 27 16.69 20.70 2.70
C GLY A 27 15.55 19.74 3.03
N MET A 28 14.53 20.17 3.79
CA MET A 28 13.42 19.34 4.18
C MET A 28 12.40 19.15 3.07
N ARG A 29 11.72 18.00 3.12
CA ARG A 29 10.58 17.71 2.25
C ARG A 29 9.44 18.67 2.54
N LEU A 30 8.71 19.02 1.48
CA LEU A 30 7.51 19.86 1.59
C LEU A 30 6.47 19.30 2.57
N SER A 31 6.30 17.98 2.66
CA SER A 31 5.38 17.36 3.62
C SER A 31 5.85 17.52 5.07
N THR A 32 7.15 17.43 5.34
CA THR A 32 7.73 17.66 6.67
C THR A 32 7.61 19.11 7.07
N LEU A 33 7.87 20.05 6.15
CA LEU A 33 7.66 21.48 6.35
C LEU A 33 6.19 21.79 6.67
N LYS A 34 5.26 21.25 5.87
CA LYS A 34 3.81 21.40 6.10
C LYS A 34 3.39 20.82 7.46
N GLY A 35 3.94 19.66 7.85
CA GLY A 35 3.69 19.04 9.15
C GLY A 35 4.16 19.93 10.29
N ARG A 36 5.41 20.41 10.25
CA ARG A 36 5.98 21.31 11.26
C ARG A 36 5.23 22.65 11.33
N LEU A 37 4.83 23.20 10.19
CA LEU A 37 4.05 24.44 10.15
C LEU A 37 2.64 24.23 10.72
N SER A 38 1.99 23.11 10.42
CA SER A 38 0.69 22.78 11.01
C SER A 38 0.79 22.63 12.52
N GLU A 39 1.83 21.97 13.01
CA GLU A 39 2.04 21.78 14.44
C GLU A 39 2.38 23.09 15.15
N HIS A 40 3.24 23.92 14.54
CA HIS A 40 3.52 25.27 15.02
C HIS A 40 2.26 26.12 15.07
N ARG A 41 1.37 26.07 14.07
CA ARG A 41 0.11 26.83 14.09
C ARG A 41 -0.82 26.41 15.22
N ARG A 42 -0.83 25.13 15.60
CA ARG A 42 -1.60 24.65 16.76
C ARG A 42 -1.01 25.19 18.05
N MET A 43 0.31 25.11 18.18
CA MET A 43 1.05 25.67 19.30
C MET A 43 0.80 27.17 19.43
N ALA A 44 1.00 27.95 18.37
CA ALA A 44 0.82 29.40 18.35
C ALA A 44 -0.60 29.85 18.78
N ARG A 45 -1.65 29.08 18.45
CA ARG A 45 -3.03 29.38 18.88
C ARG A 45 -3.23 29.28 20.39
N TRP A 46 -2.49 28.40 21.05
CA TRP A 46 -2.52 28.27 22.51
C TRP A 46 -1.52 29.24 23.16
N PHE A 47 -0.33 29.39 22.58
CA PHE A 47 0.73 30.28 23.06
C PHE A 47 0.34 31.76 23.07
N LEU A 48 -0.35 32.25 22.02
CA LEU A 48 -0.73 33.67 21.94
C LEU A 48 -1.63 34.12 23.10
N PRO A 49 -2.75 33.43 23.43
CA PRO A 49 -3.58 33.81 24.57
C PRO A 49 -2.95 33.51 25.93
N VAL A 50 -2.07 32.50 26.05
CA VAL A 50 -1.49 32.07 27.34
C VAL A 50 -0.24 32.89 27.71
N PHE A 51 0.64 33.14 26.74
CA PHE A 51 1.95 33.76 26.98
C PHE A 51 2.16 35.09 26.22
N GLY A 52 1.25 35.47 25.32
CA GLY A 52 1.35 36.72 24.56
C GLY A 52 2.34 36.69 23.40
N HIS A 53 3.00 35.55 23.15
CA HIS A 53 3.88 35.31 22.01
C HIS A 53 3.49 34.02 21.29
N SER A 54 3.98 33.78 20.07
CA SER A 54 3.56 32.68 19.21
C SER A 54 4.53 31.49 19.18
N PHE A 55 5.69 31.62 19.84
CA PHE A 55 6.77 30.64 19.87
C PHE A 55 7.43 30.64 21.26
N PRO A 56 7.92 29.50 21.78
CA PRO A 56 8.55 29.43 23.10
C PRO A 56 9.82 30.26 23.20
N MET A 57 9.95 30.95 24.33
CA MET A 57 11.07 31.82 24.66
C MET A 57 11.90 31.24 25.81
N VAL A 58 11.25 30.49 26.71
CA VAL A 58 11.89 29.81 27.84
C VAL A 58 11.45 28.35 27.92
N PRO A 59 12.23 27.46 28.59
CA PRO A 59 11.90 26.04 28.66
C PRO A 59 10.53 25.73 29.24
N VAL A 60 10.06 26.53 30.21
CA VAL A 60 8.75 26.33 30.86
C VAL A 60 7.59 26.43 29.88
N ASP A 61 7.66 27.32 28.87
CA ASP A 61 6.60 27.47 27.88
C ASP A 61 6.32 26.17 27.11
N VAL A 62 7.39 25.42 26.78
CA VAL A 62 7.29 24.14 26.07
C VAL A 62 6.84 23.03 27.01
N LEU A 63 7.29 23.04 28.27
CA LEU A 63 6.87 22.07 29.28
C LEU A 63 5.36 22.16 29.52
N ASP A 64 4.85 23.36 29.80
CA ASP A 64 3.43 23.60 30.08
C ASP A 64 2.56 23.23 28.88
N TYR A 65 2.99 23.60 27.67
CA TYR A 65 2.28 23.21 26.47
C TYR A 65 2.23 21.69 26.28
N ILE A 66 3.35 20.99 26.46
CA ILE A 66 3.41 19.53 26.29
C ILE A 66 2.58 18.83 27.38
N LEU A 67 2.61 19.31 28.62
CA LEU A 67 1.79 18.80 29.71
C LEU A 67 0.31 18.99 29.44
N GLU A 68 -0.13 20.17 29.00
CA GLU A 68 -1.54 20.41 28.68
C GLU A 68 -1.99 19.58 27.48
N ARG A 69 -1.15 19.49 26.44
CA ARG A 69 -1.38 18.60 25.29
C ARG A 69 -1.47 17.13 25.69
N SER A 70 -0.80 16.73 26.78
CA SER A 70 -0.81 15.35 27.28
C SER A 70 -2.12 14.97 27.97
N LEU A 71 -2.88 15.95 28.46
CA LEU A 71 -4.20 15.75 29.06
C LEU A 71 -5.29 15.50 28.01
N GLU A 72 -5.04 15.89 26.75
CA GLU A 72 -5.93 15.61 25.64
C GLU A 72 -5.70 14.20 25.05
N PRO A 73 -6.71 13.58 24.41
CA PRO A 73 -6.55 12.33 23.68
C PRO A 73 -5.56 12.50 22.50
N CYS A 74 -4.29 12.21 22.73
CA CYS A 74 -3.24 12.38 21.74
C CYS A 74 -2.35 11.13 21.64
N GLY A 75 -1.76 10.91 20.45
CA GLY A 75 -0.93 9.74 20.20
C GLY A 75 0.48 9.87 20.78
N PRO A 76 1.18 8.76 21.03
CA PRO A 76 2.50 8.76 21.68
C PRO A 76 3.61 9.45 20.88
N SER A 77 3.38 9.74 19.60
CA SER A 77 4.29 10.50 18.75
C SER A 77 4.15 12.02 18.91
N VAL A 78 3.12 12.52 19.59
CA VAL A 78 2.80 13.97 19.64
C VAL A 78 3.87 14.78 20.38
N PRO A 79 4.31 14.45 21.61
CA PRO A 79 5.35 15.19 22.33
C PRO A 79 6.66 15.25 21.53
N GLY A 80 7.06 14.13 20.93
CA GLY A 80 8.24 14.07 20.06
C GLY A 80 8.10 14.92 18.80
N SER A 81 6.89 15.04 18.25
CA SER A 81 6.61 15.89 17.08
C SER A 81 6.64 17.38 17.43
N VAL A 82 6.13 17.76 18.60
CA VAL A 82 6.21 19.13 19.15
C VAL A 82 7.67 19.52 19.34
N LEU A 83 8.46 18.71 20.07
CA LEU A 83 9.88 19.00 20.30
C LEU A 83 10.69 19.09 18.99
N SER A 84 10.43 18.17 18.05
CA SER A 84 11.06 18.18 16.72
C SER A 84 10.70 19.41 15.89
N MET A 85 9.52 19.99 16.13
CA MET A 85 9.09 21.23 15.50
C MET A 85 9.77 22.42 16.16
N VAL A 86 9.86 22.50 17.49
CA VAL A 86 10.58 23.59 18.19
C VAL A 86 12.05 23.62 17.77
N ALA A 87 12.75 22.49 17.85
CA ALA A 87 14.15 22.36 17.43
C ALA A 87 14.38 22.76 15.97
N PHE A 88 13.38 22.53 15.11
CA PHE A 88 13.45 22.98 13.72
C PHE A 88 13.44 24.49 13.61
N PHE A 89 12.43 25.12 14.21
CA PHE A 89 12.24 26.56 14.15
C PHE A 89 13.41 27.30 14.81
N GLU A 90 13.94 26.79 15.92
CA GLU A 90 15.15 27.35 16.55
C GLU A 90 16.36 27.33 15.61
N ARG A 91 16.62 26.18 14.99
CA ARG A 91 17.75 26.01 14.08
C ARG A 91 17.66 26.91 12.86
N VAL A 92 16.50 26.95 12.18
CA VAL A 92 16.34 27.78 10.97
C VAL A 92 16.13 29.24 11.32
N GLY A 93 15.55 29.51 12.48
CA GLY A 93 15.36 30.83 13.07
C GLY A 93 16.63 31.45 13.62
N GLY A 94 17.76 30.72 13.64
CA GLY A 94 19.04 31.25 14.08
C GLY A 94 19.10 31.51 15.59
N VAL A 95 18.36 30.73 16.39
CA VAL A 95 18.37 30.84 17.85
C VAL A 95 19.74 30.36 18.37
N PRO A 96 20.48 31.18 19.13
CA PRO A 96 21.78 30.78 19.70
C PRO A 96 21.65 29.55 20.58
N GLY A 97 22.64 28.65 20.55
CA GLY A 97 22.58 27.36 21.27
C GLY A 97 22.24 27.49 22.76
N ALA A 98 22.75 28.51 23.44
CA ALA A 98 22.44 28.77 24.85
C ALA A 98 20.95 29.10 25.12
N ASN A 99 20.23 29.56 24.09
CA ASN A 99 18.83 29.97 24.16
C ASN A 99 17.89 28.94 23.50
N GLN A 100 18.40 27.77 23.08
CA GLN A 100 17.58 26.72 22.48
C GLN A 100 16.86 25.94 23.58
N VAL A 101 15.58 26.20 23.73
CA VAL A 101 14.72 25.53 24.71
C VAL A 101 14.52 24.05 24.35
N SER A 102 14.62 23.68 23.08
CA SER A 102 14.53 22.27 22.67
C SER A 102 15.71 21.42 23.16
N GLU A 103 16.84 22.04 23.46
CA GLU A 103 18.04 21.36 23.95
C GLU A 103 18.05 21.20 25.48
N HIS A 104 17.15 21.89 26.19
CA HIS A 104 17.06 21.89 27.64
C HIS A 104 16.78 20.49 28.21
N GLY A 105 17.55 20.10 29.24
CA GLY A 105 17.50 18.74 29.80
C GLY A 105 16.11 18.32 30.31
N LEU A 106 15.40 19.21 31.01
CA LEU A 106 14.05 18.92 31.52
C LEU A 106 13.02 18.74 30.40
N VAL A 107 13.14 19.47 29.29
CA VAL A 107 12.21 19.37 28.16
C VAL A 107 12.35 18.00 27.48
N LYS A 108 13.60 17.56 27.27
CA LYS A 108 13.88 16.22 26.73
C LYS A 108 13.41 15.12 27.69
N ALA A 109 13.70 15.27 28.99
CA ALA A 109 13.29 14.31 30.00
C ALA A 109 11.77 14.14 30.06
N LEU A 110 10.99 15.24 30.05
CA LEU A 110 9.53 15.18 30.02
C LEU A 110 9.02 14.47 28.75
N VAL A 111 9.58 14.80 27.59
CA VAL A 111 9.15 14.18 26.33
C VAL A 111 9.44 12.67 26.33
N ASP A 112 10.56 12.25 26.88
CA ASP A 112 10.92 10.83 26.96
C ASP A 112 10.10 10.11 28.04
N ASP A 113 9.80 10.76 29.16
CA ASP A 113 8.88 10.26 30.19
C ASP A 113 7.47 10.07 29.64
N LEU A 114 6.89 11.05 28.94
CA LEU A 114 5.56 10.94 28.31
C LEU A 114 5.52 9.87 27.20
N LYS A 115 6.60 9.74 26.42
CA LYS A 115 6.71 8.63 25.46
C LYS A 115 6.75 7.27 26.15
N LEU A 116 7.33 7.18 27.34
CA LEU A 116 7.47 5.95 28.11
C LEU A 116 6.17 5.63 28.85
N SER A 117 5.59 6.59 29.58
CA SER A 117 4.36 6.46 30.35
C SER A 117 3.18 6.02 29.46
N TRP A 118 3.06 6.59 28.25
CA TRP A 118 2.06 6.18 27.27
C TRP A 118 2.37 4.88 26.53
N ARG A 119 3.58 4.34 26.67
CA ARG A 119 3.91 2.97 26.27
C ARG A 119 3.61 1.97 27.38
N THR A 120 3.69 2.39 28.65
CA THR A 120 3.48 1.53 29.83
C THR A 120 2.02 1.47 30.29
N ASP A 121 1.25 2.55 30.17
CA ASP A 121 -0.20 2.53 30.39
C ASP A 121 -0.88 1.86 29.19
N LYS A 122 -0.94 0.53 29.24
CA LYS A 122 -1.40 -0.40 28.19
C LYS A 122 -0.91 0.03 26.81
N PRO A 123 0.25 -0.47 26.32
CA PRO A 123 0.70 -0.16 24.97
C PRO A 123 -0.44 -0.48 24.02
N THR A 124 -1.10 0.55 23.51
CA THR A 124 -2.04 0.35 22.43
C THR A 124 -1.14 -0.09 21.30
N PRO A 125 -1.26 -1.34 20.81
CA PRO A 125 -0.41 -1.78 19.71
C PRO A 125 -0.59 -0.74 18.62
N ALA A 126 0.51 -0.10 18.19
CA ALA A 126 0.44 0.87 17.11
C ALA A 126 -0.41 0.25 16.00
N LYS A 127 -1.58 0.84 15.71
CA LYS A 127 -2.60 0.21 14.84
C LYS A 127 -1.94 -0.12 13.50
N LYS A 128 -1.50 -1.38 13.34
CA LYS A 128 -0.92 -1.86 12.09
C LYS A 128 -2.07 -1.91 11.09
N ALA A 129 -1.85 -1.38 9.89
CA ALA A 129 -2.85 -1.47 8.85
C ALA A 129 -3.13 -2.96 8.55
N HIS A 130 -4.39 -3.35 8.59
CA HIS A 130 -4.81 -4.71 8.25
C HIS A 130 -4.53 -4.98 6.76
N GLN A 131 -4.11 -6.21 6.43
CA GLN A 131 -4.03 -6.69 5.05
C GLN A 131 -5.41 -6.74 4.38
N HIS A 132 -5.47 -6.78 3.05
CA HIS A 132 -6.73 -6.96 2.32
C HIS A 132 -7.24 -8.39 2.38
N PHE A 133 -8.56 -8.54 2.24
CA PHE A 133 -9.18 -9.85 2.05
C PHE A 133 -8.98 -10.33 0.61
N THR A 134 -8.82 -11.63 0.39
CA THR A 134 -8.68 -12.24 -0.93
C THR A 134 -9.87 -11.91 -1.83
N CYS A 135 -11.09 -11.87 -1.29
CA CYS A 135 -12.29 -11.49 -2.05
C CYS A 135 -12.22 -10.08 -2.65
N MET A 136 -11.54 -9.14 -1.97
CA MET A 136 -11.34 -7.77 -2.49
C MET A 136 -10.40 -7.77 -3.69
N ILE A 137 -9.37 -8.60 -3.63
CA ILE A 137 -8.36 -8.73 -4.68
C ILE A 137 -9.00 -9.32 -5.93
N VAL A 138 -9.79 -10.39 -5.77
CA VAL A 138 -10.59 -10.97 -6.84
C VAL A 138 -11.59 -9.95 -7.40
N CYS A 139 -12.31 -9.23 -6.54
CA CYS A 139 -13.24 -8.18 -6.99
C CYS A 139 -12.53 -7.12 -7.83
N TRP A 140 -11.34 -6.67 -7.44
CA TRP A 140 -10.58 -5.71 -8.24
C TRP A 140 -10.10 -6.30 -9.57
N GLU A 141 -9.66 -7.56 -9.61
CA GLU A 141 -9.30 -8.23 -10.86
C GLU A 141 -10.49 -8.27 -11.83
N LEU A 142 -11.68 -8.60 -11.32
CA LEU A 142 -12.93 -8.57 -12.08
C LEU A 142 -13.30 -7.17 -12.57
N VAL A 143 -13.15 -6.15 -11.71
CA VAL A 143 -13.39 -4.75 -12.09
C VAL A 143 -12.46 -4.33 -13.22
N VAL A 144 -11.18 -4.69 -13.18
CA VAL A 144 -10.22 -4.33 -14.24
C VAL A 144 -10.65 -4.89 -15.60
N VAL A 145 -11.13 -6.14 -15.64
CA VAL A 145 -11.51 -6.80 -16.90
C VAL A 145 -12.93 -6.47 -17.36
N ASN A 146 -13.78 -5.92 -16.48
CA ASN A 146 -15.16 -5.58 -16.81
C ASN A 146 -15.25 -4.40 -17.79
N THR A 147 -15.72 -4.65 -19.01
CA THR A 147 -15.86 -3.63 -20.07
C THR A 147 -17.02 -2.68 -19.85
N VAL A 148 -17.96 -3.00 -18.96
CA VAL A 148 -19.08 -2.13 -18.58
C VAL A 148 -18.66 -1.05 -17.59
N GLU A 149 -17.60 -1.31 -16.80
CA GLU A 149 -17.08 -0.34 -15.83
C GLU A 149 -16.39 0.84 -16.50
N GLN A 150 -16.48 2.01 -15.86
CA GLN A 150 -15.81 3.21 -16.35
C GLN A 150 -14.29 3.02 -16.39
N THR A 151 -13.64 3.45 -17.47
CA THR A 151 -12.18 3.33 -17.67
C THR A 151 -11.38 3.80 -16.45
N TYR A 152 -11.75 4.92 -15.84
CA TYR A 152 -11.05 5.43 -14.67
C TYR A 152 -11.18 4.50 -13.44
N THR A 153 -12.35 3.95 -13.18
CA THR A 153 -12.57 2.97 -12.09
C THR A 153 -11.71 1.73 -12.30
N ARG A 154 -11.66 1.22 -13.54
CA ARG A 154 -10.81 0.08 -13.93
C ARG A 154 -9.33 0.37 -13.70
N LEU A 155 -8.85 1.56 -14.08
CA LEU A 155 -7.47 1.99 -13.83
C LEU A 155 -7.15 2.16 -12.34
N VAL A 156 -8.12 2.64 -11.55
CA VAL A 156 -7.97 2.75 -10.09
C VAL A 156 -7.84 1.36 -9.44
N ALA A 157 -8.64 0.38 -9.87
CA ALA A 157 -8.54 -1.01 -9.45
C ALA A 157 -7.20 -1.63 -9.85
N TRP A 158 -6.78 -1.43 -11.11
CA TRP A 158 -5.49 -1.92 -11.61
C TRP A 158 -4.30 -1.34 -10.81
N ARG A 159 -4.29 -0.02 -10.56
CA ARG A 159 -3.29 0.62 -9.69
C ARG A 159 -3.29 0.00 -8.30
N LYS A 160 -4.48 -0.29 -7.74
CA LYS A 160 -4.61 -0.89 -6.40
C LYS A 160 -3.98 -2.28 -6.35
N LEU A 161 -4.22 -3.10 -7.37
CA LEU A 161 -3.61 -4.43 -7.51
C LEU A 161 -2.09 -4.34 -7.69
N ILE A 162 -1.58 -3.41 -8.51
CA ILE A 162 -0.14 -3.15 -8.61
C ILE A 162 0.44 -2.84 -7.22
N LYS A 163 -0.20 -1.96 -6.44
CA LYS A 163 0.29 -1.61 -5.10
C LYS A 163 0.35 -2.81 -4.16
N VAL A 164 -0.68 -3.66 -4.17
CA VAL A 164 -0.71 -4.87 -3.34
C VAL A 164 0.42 -5.81 -3.73
N TRP A 165 0.47 -6.19 -4.99
CA TRP A 165 1.41 -7.20 -5.45
C TRP A 165 2.85 -6.69 -5.56
N ALA A 166 3.10 -5.39 -5.60
CA ALA A 166 4.45 -4.83 -5.49
C ALA A 166 4.76 -4.34 -4.07
N ALA A 167 3.87 -4.51 -3.09
CA ALA A 167 4.02 -4.00 -1.72
C ALA A 167 4.40 -2.48 -1.68
N MET A 168 3.76 -1.68 -2.55
CA MET A 168 4.03 -0.24 -2.68
C MET A 168 3.32 0.58 -1.60
N ARG A 169 3.98 1.66 -1.17
CA ARG A 169 3.32 2.73 -0.40
C ARG A 169 2.44 3.57 -1.32
N THR A 170 1.50 4.32 -0.75
CA THR A 170 0.77 5.36 -1.49
C THR A 170 1.69 6.43 -2.06
N SER A 171 2.74 6.83 -1.32
CA SER A 171 3.73 7.78 -1.84
C SER A 171 4.56 7.23 -3.01
N ASP A 172 4.72 5.90 -3.09
CA ASP A 172 5.50 5.29 -4.17
C ASP A 172 4.78 5.48 -5.51
N THR A 173 3.44 5.42 -5.53
CA THR A 173 2.64 5.70 -6.72
C THR A 173 2.64 7.17 -7.12
N ASP A 174 2.84 8.09 -6.17
CA ASP A 174 2.95 9.52 -6.46
C ASP A 174 4.31 9.89 -7.09
N CYS A 175 5.29 8.99 -6.93
CA CYS A 175 6.67 9.14 -7.39
C CYS A 175 7.00 8.16 -8.51
N CYS A 176 6.01 7.56 -9.16
CA CYS A 176 6.21 6.62 -10.25
C CYS A 176 5.65 7.22 -11.54
N PRO A 177 6.48 7.90 -12.36
CA PRO A 177 6.01 8.48 -13.60
C PRO A 177 5.56 7.38 -14.59
N PRO A 178 4.47 7.57 -15.33
CA PRO A 178 4.03 6.62 -16.35
C PRO A 178 5.07 6.38 -17.44
N SER A 179 5.88 7.41 -17.75
CA SER A 179 6.99 7.32 -18.72
C SER A 179 8.14 6.41 -18.28
N LYS A 180 8.18 6.01 -17.00
CA LYS A 180 9.18 5.09 -16.45
C LYS A 180 8.59 3.72 -16.10
N MET A 181 7.42 3.41 -16.63
CA MET A 181 6.82 2.08 -16.55
C MET A 181 6.94 1.39 -17.91
N SER A 182 7.17 0.10 -17.89
CA SER A 182 7.34 -0.73 -19.08
C SER A 182 6.66 -2.08 -18.93
N TRP A 183 6.11 -2.57 -20.03
CA TRP A 183 5.67 -3.95 -20.18
C TRP A 183 6.83 -4.83 -20.60
N HIS A 184 6.85 -6.06 -20.08
CA HIS A 184 7.75 -7.13 -20.48
C HIS A 184 6.97 -8.45 -20.51
N ASP A 185 7.51 -9.49 -21.13
CA ASP A 185 6.90 -10.83 -21.15
C ASP A 185 6.68 -11.39 -19.74
N SER A 186 7.57 -11.04 -18.81
CA SER A 186 7.46 -11.40 -17.40
C SER A 186 6.50 -10.52 -16.60
N GLY A 187 5.88 -9.51 -17.22
CA GLY A 187 4.94 -8.56 -16.61
C GLY A 187 5.45 -7.12 -16.55
N VAL A 188 4.86 -6.30 -15.67
CA VAL A 188 5.08 -4.85 -15.59
C VAL A 188 6.24 -4.51 -14.66
N SER A 189 7.07 -3.54 -15.04
CA SER A 189 8.00 -2.91 -14.11
C SER A 189 7.99 -1.41 -14.23
N GLY A 190 8.52 -0.72 -13.22
CA GLY A 190 8.76 0.70 -13.36
C GLY A 190 9.66 1.26 -12.28
N GLN A 191 10.11 2.48 -12.53
CA GLN A 191 10.98 3.22 -11.64
C GLN A 191 10.19 4.16 -10.73
N ILE A 192 10.51 4.12 -9.44
CA ILE A 192 10.02 5.02 -8.41
C ILE A 192 11.11 6.08 -8.18
N ASP A 193 10.82 7.29 -8.62
CA ASP A 193 11.66 8.48 -8.46
C ASP A 193 11.60 8.98 -7.02
N MET A 194 12.52 8.49 -6.21
CA MET A 194 12.64 8.93 -4.83
C MET A 194 13.06 10.40 -4.75
N SER A 195 12.30 11.19 -4.00
CA SER A 195 12.76 12.44 -3.39
C SER A 195 13.31 12.23 -1.96
N LYS A 196 13.57 10.99 -1.54
CA LYS A 196 14.25 10.69 -0.25
C LYS A 196 15.66 10.21 -0.54
N THR A 197 16.63 10.92 -0.02
CA THR A 197 17.88 10.29 0.41
C THR A 197 17.51 9.22 1.44
N ALA A 198 17.87 7.95 1.19
CA ALA A 198 18.12 7.06 2.30
C ALA A 198 19.27 7.68 3.13
N GLY A 199 19.35 7.32 4.41
CA GLY A 199 20.20 8.01 5.41
C GLY A 199 21.60 8.38 4.93
N THR A 200 22.10 9.48 5.50
CA THR A 200 23.51 9.91 5.54
C THR A 200 24.39 9.42 4.38
N GLY A 201 24.48 10.26 3.33
CA GLY A 201 25.63 10.24 2.41
C GLY A 201 25.55 9.33 1.18
N LYS A 202 24.48 8.58 0.94
CA LYS A 202 24.33 7.79 -0.30
C LYS A 202 23.13 8.28 -1.13
N ARG A 203 23.38 8.69 -2.38
CA ARG A 203 22.33 8.78 -3.40
C ARG A 203 21.83 7.36 -3.63
N VAL A 204 20.78 6.93 -2.93
CA VAL A 204 20.07 5.72 -3.33
C VAL A 204 19.47 6.02 -4.70
N GLY A 205 19.88 5.23 -5.68
CA GLY A 205 19.43 5.35 -7.04
C GLY A 205 17.91 5.19 -7.16
N ALA A 206 17.45 5.34 -8.40
CA ALA A 206 16.15 4.86 -8.85
C ALA A 206 15.78 3.51 -8.21
N ILE A 207 14.71 3.45 -7.42
CA ILE A 207 14.19 2.18 -6.90
C ILE A 207 13.19 1.63 -7.91
N HIS A 208 13.18 0.32 -8.11
CA HIS A 208 12.29 -0.32 -9.07
C HIS A 208 11.20 -1.13 -8.37
N PHE A 209 10.03 -1.22 -9.00
CA PHE A 209 9.04 -2.24 -8.68
C PHE A 209 8.89 -3.20 -9.86
N HIS A 210 8.54 -4.45 -9.55
CA HIS A 210 8.31 -5.50 -10.53
C HIS A 210 7.02 -6.23 -10.23
N ARG A 211 6.31 -6.59 -11.30
CA ARG A 211 5.03 -7.27 -11.24
C ARG A 211 4.94 -8.40 -12.24
N SER A 212 4.82 -9.62 -11.73
CA SER A 212 4.65 -10.84 -12.53
C SER A 212 3.27 -10.95 -13.16
N VAL A 213 3.24 -11.50 -14.38
CA VAL A 213 2.00 -11.96 -15.05
C VAL A 213 1.31 -13.10 -14.29
N GLY A 214 2.06 -13.91 -13.52
CA GLY A 214 1.49 -15.03 -12.73
C GLY A 214 0.83 -14.60 -11.41
N ALA A 215 0.89 -13.30 -11.09
CA ALA A 215 0.36 -12.74 -9.85
C ALA A 215 -1.11 -12.34 -9.97
N TRP A 216 -1.97 -13.35 -10.05
CA TRP A 216 -3.42 -13.24 -10.16
C TRP A 216 -4.12 -14.29 -9.30
N ILE A 217 -5.35 -14.04 -8.88
CA ILE A 217 -6.11 -15.01 -8.07
C ILE A 217 -7.27 -15.60 -8.87
N CYS A 218 -8.01 -14.77 -9.61
CA CYS A 218 -9.18 -15.16 -10.38
C CYS A 218 -9.07 -14.86 -11.88
N LYS A 219 -8.62 -13.65 -12.27
CA LYS A 219 -8.56 -13.25 -13.69
C LYS A 219 -7.12 -13.00 -14.13
N GLU A 220 -6.48 -14.00 -14.71
CA GLU A 220 -5.11 -13.93 -15.24
C GLU A 220 -4.83 -12.69 -16.11
N SER A 221 -5.81 -12.28 -16.92
CA SER A 221 -5.67 -11.15 -17.83
C SER A 221 -5.67 -9.77 -17.15
N TRP A 222 -5.95 -9.65 -15.84
CA TRP A 222 -6.11 -8.34 -15.18
C TRP A 222 -4.91 -7.42 -15.40
N LEU A 223 -3.68 -7.96 -15.36
CA LEU A 223 -2.47 -7.16 -15.44
C LEU A 223 -2.30 -6.55 -16.84
N ILE A 224 -2.46 -7.37 -17.89
CA ILE A 224 -2.36 -6.92 -19.28
C ILE A 224 -3.55 -6.05 -19.67
N THR A 225 -4.76 -6.39 -19.26
CA THR A 225 -5.95 -5.58 -19.56
C THR A 225 -5.81 -4.18 -18.97
N GLY A 226 -5.39 -4.05 -17.72
CA GLY A 226 -5.18 -2.72 -17.14
C GLY A 226 -3.98 -1.99 -17.74
N TRP A 227 -2.92 -2.70 -18.17
CA TRP A 227 -1.83 -2.08 -18.94
C TRP A 227 -2.32 -1.50 -20.27
N LEU A 228 -3.14 -2.23 -21.02
CA LEU A 228 -3.72 -1.76 -22.29
C LEU A 228 -4.68 -0.58 -22.11
N LEU A 229 -5.34 -0.47 -20.96
CA LEU A 229 -6.12 0.73 -20.60
C LEU A 229 -5.22 1.90 -20.22
N PHE A 230 -4.09 1.62 -19.56
CA PHE A 230 -3.18 2.61 -19.01
C PHE A 230 -2.29 3.23 -20.09
N GLU A 231 -1.75 2.40 -20.98
CA GLU A 231 -0.77 2.76 -22.01
C GLU A 231 -1.21 3.96 -22.87
N PRO A 232 -2.45 4.01 -23.42
CA PRO A 232 -2.86 5.11 -24.29
C PRO A 232 -3.13 6.42 -23.54
N VAL A 233 -3.46 6.33 -22.25
CA VAL A 233 -3.78 7.50 -21.42
C VAL A 233 -2.62 7.94 -20.54
N ARG A 234 -1.49 7.24 -20.61
CA ARG A 234 -0.31 7.53 -19.82
C ARG A 234 0.24 8.90 -20.25
N GLY A 235 0.20 9.85 -19.33
CA GLY A 235 0.70 11.20 -19.57
C GLY A 235 2.13 11.40 -19.06
N THR A 236 2.56 12.66 -19.06
CA THR A 236 3.82 13.11 -18.47
C THR A 236 3.73 13.36 -16.96
N CYS A 237 2.63 12.95 -16.29
CA CYS A 237 2.48 13.12 -14.82
C CYS A 237 3.66 12.47 -14.09
N LYS A 238 4.05 13.04 -12.95
CA LYS A 238 5.01 12.40 -12.04
C LYS A 238 4.41 11.21 -11.25
N CYS A 239 3.10 11.05 -11.36
CA CYS A 239 2.27 10.10 -10.63
C CYS A 239 1.79 8.96 -11.53
N MET A 240 1.68 7.75 -10.97
CA MET A 240 1.27 6.56 -11.72
C MET A 240 -0.14 6.71 -12.28
N LEU A 241 -1.07 7.33 -11.54
CA LEU A 241 -2.43 7.55 -12.01
C LEU A 241 -2.94 8.93 -11.56
N PRO A 242 -2.97 9.93 -12.44
CA PRO A 242 -3.53 11.26 -12.16
C PRO A 242 -5.06 11.25 -12.00
N LEU A 243 -5.64 12.41 -11.71
CA LEU A 243 -7.09 12.60 -11.66
C LEU A 243 -7.73 12.45 -13.05
N PRO A 244 -8.99 12.02 -13.15
CA PRO A 244 -9.69 11.98 -14.43
C PRO A 244 -9.95 13.40 -14.92
N SER A 245 -10.02 13.59 -16.25
CA SER A 245 -10.56 14.80 -16.84
C SER A 245 -12.06 14.92 -16.57
N ARG A 246 -12.67 16.09 -16.80
CA ARG A 246 -14.11 16.33 -16.52
C ARG A 246 -15.05 15.34 -17.22
N GLY A 247 -14.61 14.69 -18.30
CA GLY A 247 -15.37 13.67 -19.03
C GLY A 247 -15.05 12.21 -18.65
N VAL A 248 -14.15 11.95 -17.69
CA VAL A 248 -13.72 10.61 -17.20
C VAL A 248 -13.07 9.70 -18.26
N GLN A 249 -13.04 10.11 -19.52
CA GLN A 249 -12.45 9.35 -20.63
C GLN A 249 -10.93 9.52 -20.76
N THR A 250 -10.38 10.63 -20.26
CA THR A 250 -8.94 10.92 -20.31
C THR A 250 -8.39 11.25 -18.93
N LEU A 251 -7.08 11.17 -18.80
CA LEU A 251 -6.36 11.50 -17.57
C LEU A 251 -5.89 12.96 -17.60
N SER A 252 -5.94 13.65 -16.46
CA SER A 252 -5.37 14.99 -16.32
C SER A 252 -3.86 14.94 -16.15
N GLU A 253 -3.18 16.08 -16.32
CA GLU A 253 -1.74 16.18 -16.03
C GLU A 253 -1.44 16.29 -14.51
N LYS A 254 -2.47 16.52 -13.70
CA LYS A 254 -2.34 16.76 -12.26
C LYS A 254 -2.54 15.47 -11.47
N GLY A 255 -1.55 15.14 -10.66
CA GLY A 255 -1.68 14.08 -9.66
C GLY A 255 -2.70 14.43 -8.58
N PRO A 256 -3.37 13.43 -7.97
CA PRO A 256 -4.26 13.66 -6.84
C PRO A 256 -3.48 14.20 -5.64
N SER A 257 -4.11 15.08 -4.85
CA SER A 257 -3.65 15.33 -3.48
C SER A 257 -3.77 14.06 -2.62
N TYR A 258 -3.06 14.01 -1.49
CA TYR A 258 -3.14 12.86 -0.58
C TYR A 258 -4.58 12.54 -0.14
N THR A 259 -5.38 13.57 0.19
CA THR A 259 -6.78 13.41 0.58
C THR A 259 -7.62 12.84 -0.57
N GLN A 260 -7.41 13.33 -1.80
CA GLN A 260 -8.08 12.80 -2.98
C GLN A 260 -7.67 11.34 -3.25
N ALA A 261 -6.38 11.01 -3.13
CA ALA A 261 -5.90 9.64 -3.29
C ALA A 261 -6.52 8.68 -2.26
N CYS A 262 -6.66 9.13 -1.00
CA CYS A 262 -7.36 8.37 0.04
C CYS A 262 -8.85 8.21 -0.27
N ALA A 263 -9.53 9.27 -0.67
CA ALA A 263 -10.95 9.24 -1.03
C ALA A 263 -11.23 8.30 -2.22
N ILE A 264 -10.42 8.38 -3.29
CA ILE A 264 -10.49 7.47 -4.44
C ILE A 264 -10.30 6.02 -3.99
N SER A 265 -9.33 5.76 -3.13
CA SER A 265 -9.09 4.41 -2.60
C SER A 265 -10.24 3.91 -1.74
N GLN A 266 -10.86 4.77 -0.92
CA GLN A 266 -12.00 4.39 -0.08
C GLN A 266 -13.26 4.17 -0.91
N LYS A 267 -13.48 4.97 -1.96
CA LYS A 267 -14.57 4.78 -2.92
C LYS A 267 -14.47 3.42 -3.60
N LEU A 268 -13.28 3.05 -4.10
CA LEU A 268 -13.08 1.72 -4.70
C LEU A 268 -13.44 0.59 -3.73
N ILE A 269 -13.06 0.69 -2.45
CA ILE A 269 -13.38 -0.33 -1.44
C ILE A 269 -14.88 -0.36 -1.16
N ALA A 270 -15.53 0.81 -1.06
CA ALA A 270 -16.97 0.91 -0.84
C ALA A 270 -17.79 0.37 -2.02
N ASP A 271 -17.26 0.47 -3.24
CA ASP A 271 -17.90 -0.03 -4.46
C ASP A 271 -17.71 -1.53 -4.68
N CYS A 272 -16.84 -2.19 -3.89
CA CYS A 272 -16.69 -3.63 -4.01
C CYS A 272 -17.98 -4.34 -3.62
N LYS A 273 -18.34 -5.36 -4.39
CA LYS A 273 -19.56 -6.14 -4.22
C LYS A 273 -19.24 -7.60 -3.97
N VAL A 274 -20.17 -8.28 -3.30
CA VAL A 274 -20.14 -9.72 -3.05
C VAL A 274 -19.93 -10.46 -4.36
N LEU A 275 -19.01 -11.43 -4.35
CA LEU A 275 -18.76 -12.29 -5.50
C LEU A 275 -19.79 -13.39 -5.53
N VAL A 276 -20.23 -13.75 -6.73
CA VAL A 276 -21.17 -14.83 -6.98
C VAL A 276 -20.68 -15.69 -8.13
N GLU A 277 -21.15 -16.92 -8.21
CA GLU A 277 -20.97 -17.77 -9.39
C GLU A 277 -22.09 -17.43 -10.39
N ASP A 278 -21.70 -17.15 -11.65
CA ASP A 278 -22.67 -17.05 -12.74
C ASP A 278 -23.25 -18.45 -12.97
N GLY A 279 -24.57 -18.58 -12.79
CA GLY A 279 -25.27 -19.84 -13.01
C GLY A 279 -25.10 -20.37 -14.44
N VAL A 280 -24.72 -19.50 -15.38
CA VAL A 280 -24.33 -19.87 -16.75
C VAL A 280 -22.80 -19.81 -16.86
N GLY A 281 -22.17 -20.94 -17.21
CA GLY A 281 -20.72 -21.01 -17.39
C GLY A 281 -19.88 -21.14 -16.10
N ARG A 282 -20.50 -20.99 -14.92
CA ARG A 282 -19.86 -21.16 -13.59
C ARG A 282 -18.64 -20.27 -13.37
N GLU A 283 -18.63 -19.10 -14.01
CA GLU A 283 -17.57 -18.12 -13.80
C GLU A 283 -17.84 -17.28 -12.55
N VAL A 284 -16.77 -16.83 -11.90
CA VAL A 284 -16.91 -15.89 -10.79
C VAL A 284 -17.16 -14.49 -11.33
N VAL A 285 -18.25 -13.87 -10.89
CA VAL A 285 -18.66 -12.53 -11.30
C VAL A 285 -18.92 -11.63 -10.09
N VAL A 286 -18.96 -10.33 -10.34
CA VAL A 286 -19.30 -9.33 -9.34
C VAL A 286 -20.83 -9.30 -9.19
N GLY A 287 -21.33 -9.58 -8.00
CA GLY A 287 -22.76 -9.53 -7.68
C GLY A 287 -23.29 -8.10 -7.53
N THR A 288 -24.46 -7.97 -6.91
CA THR A 288 -25.14 -6.67 -6.74
C THR A 288 -25.00 -6.10 -5.32
N LEU A 289 -24.84 -6.95 -4.31
CA LEU A 289 -24.76 -6.55 -2.92
C LEU A 289 -23.36 -6.01 -2.57
N PRO A 290 -23.23 -4.90 -1.83
CA PRO A 290 -21.93 -4.38 -1.42
C PRO A 290 -21.22 -5.35 -0.47
N PHE A 291 -19.89 -5.42 -0.52
CA PHE A 291 -19.12 -6.12 0.50
C PHE A 291 -19.28 -5.45 1.85
N PHE A 292 -19.12 -4.13 1.88
CA PHE A 292 -19.12 -3.36 3.11
C PHE A 292 -20.41 -2.59 3.25
N PHE A 293 -21.06 -2.69 4.42
CA PHE A 293 -22.06 -1.69 4.77
C PHE A 293 -21.40 -0.32 4.99
N LEU A 294 -22.19 0.74 4.92
CA LEU A 294 -21.68 2.10 5.02
C LEU A 294 -20.94 2.34 6.34
N GLY A 295 -19.65 2.67 6.24
CA GLY A 295 -18.76 2.93 7.36
C GLY A 295 -17.79 1.79 7.67
N ALA A 296 -18.12 0.54 7.32
CA ALA A 296 -17.26 -0.62 7.57
C ALA A 296 -15.95 -0.57 6.76
N GLN A 297 -15.96 0.05 5.58
CA GLN A 297 -14.77 0.24 4.73
C GLN A 297 -13.64 1.01 5.44
N SER A 298 -13.97 1.84 6.43
CA SER A 298 -13.01 2.61 7.21
C SER A 298 -12.12 1.75 8.13
N PHE A 299 -12.44 0.46 8.28
CA PHE A 299 -11.55 -0.53 8.88
C PHE A 299 -10.22 -0.67 8.10
N ARG A 300 -10.23 -0.35 6.80
CA ARG A 300 -9.05 -0.35 5.95
C ARG A 300 -8.47 1.06 5.81
N SER A 301 -7.15 1.12 5.69
CA SER A 301 -6.43 2.38 5.45
C SER A 301 -5.76 2.36 4.08
N GLY A 302 -5.30 3.53 3.62
CA GLY A 302 -4.45 3.62 2.43
C GLY A 302 -3.12 2.84 2.54
N HIS A 303 -2.77 2.39 3.76
CA HIS A 303 -1.58 1.58 4.03
C HIS A 303 -1.84 0.07 4.01
N SER A 304 -3.10 -0.39 3.87
CA SER A 304 -3.44 -1.82 3.81
C SER A 304 -2.86 -2.55 2.59
N ASP A 305 -2.48 -1.82 1.55
CA ASP A 305 -1.90 -2.40 0.32
C ASP A 305 -0.55 -3.06 0.58
N ARG A 306 0.34 -2.32 1.25
CA ARG A 306 1.75 -2.70 1.47
C ARG A 306 1.95 -4.00 2.29
N PRO A 307 1.26 -4.22 3.42
CA PRO A 307 1.48 -5.43 4.21
C PRO A 307 0.86 -6.68 3.57
N THR A 308 -0.08 -6.55 2.61
CA THR A 308 -0.85 -7.69 2.10
C THR A 308 0.03 -8.81 1.51
N LEU A 309 0.85 -8.50 0.50
CA LEU A 309 1.75 -9.51 -0.07
C LEU A 309 2.74 -10.07 0.95
N ALA A 310 3.27 -9.23 1.84
CA ALA A 310 4.25 -9.66 2.82
C ALA A 310 3.66 -10.60 3.87
N SER A 311 2.44 -10.34 4.32
CA SER A 311 1.70 -11.22 5.21
C SER A 311 1.44 -12.57 4.55
N TRP A 312 0.95 -12.58 3.31
CA TRP A 312 0.72 -13.84 2.59
C TRP A 312 2.03 -14.62 2.35
N ALA A 313 3.08 -13.93 1.93
CA ALA A 313 4.38 -14.56 1.70
C ALA A 313 4.97 -15.15 2.99
N ALA A 314 4.80 -14.48 4.13
CA ALA A 314 5.24 -15.00 5.42
C ALA A 314 4.47 -16.26 5.83
N VAL A 315 3.16 -16.30 5.57
CA VAL A 315 2.32 -17.48 5.83
C VAL A 315 2.77 -18.69 5.01
N PHE A 316 3.18 -18.48 3.77
CA PHE A 316 3.76 -19.53 2.92
C PHE A 316 5.23 -19.84 3.19
N GLY A 317 5.82 -19.29 4.26
CA GLY A 317 7.19 -19.59 4.66
C GLY A 317 8.28 -18.99 3.78
N HIS A 318 7.99 -17.95 2.99
CA HIS A 318 9.03 -17.28 2.22
C HIS A 318 10.08 -16.61 3.14
N PRO A 319 11.37 -16.67 2.77
CA PRO A 319 12.43 -16.02 3.54
C PRO A 319 12.18 -14.53 3.74
N LYS A 320 12.43 -14.04 4.95
CA LYS A 320 12.27 -12.62 5.31
C LYS A 320 13.03 -11.69 4.36
N GLU A 321 14.21 -12.09 3.89
CA GLU A 321 15.01 -11.33 2.92
C GLU A 321 14.28 -11.11 1.59
N HIS A 322 13.58 -12.12 1.07
CA HIS A 322 12.80 -12.01 -0.16
C HIS A 322 11.59 -11.09 0.02
N ILE A 323 10.93 -11.17 1.19
CA ILE A 323 9.83 -10.30 1.57
C ILE A 323 10.31 -8.85 1.70
N ASP A 324 11.45 -8.63 2.35
CA ASP A 324 12.09 -7.33 2.52
C ASP A 324 12.51 -6.72 1.19
N THR A 325 13.00 -7.55 0.26
CA THR A 325 13.30 -7.19 -1.13
C THR A 325 12.03 -6.75 -1.88
N ALA A 326 10.95 -7.52 -1.80
CA ALA A 326 9.68 -7.19 -2.46
C ALA A 326 9.03 -5.91 -1.92
N GLY A 327 9.08 -5.67 -0.61
CA GLY A 327 8.52 -4.46 0.01
C GLY A 327 9.47 -3.28 0.14
N ARG A 328 10.75 -3.46 -0.22
CA ARG A 328 11.81 -2.44 -0.06
C ARG A 328 11.85 -1.93 1.39
N TRP A 329 11.90 -2.85 2.35
CA TRP A 329 11.94 -2.53 3.79
C TRP A 329 13.36 -2.27 4.30
N SER A 330 14.36 -2.95 3.74
CA SER A 330 15.78 -2.72 4.02
C SER A 330 16.57 -2.79 2.72
N PRO A 331 16.62 -1.71 1.92
CA PRO A 331 17.48 -1.67 0.74
C PRO A 331 18.94 -1.71 1.23
N THR A 332 19.54 -2.89 1.24
CA THR A 332 20.97 -3.04 1.51
C THR A 332 21.75 -2.41 0.37
N GLY A 333 22.91 -1.82 0.66
CA GLY A 333 23.78 -1.17 -0.35
C GLY A 333 24.30 -2.10 -1.46
N SER A 334 23.96 -3.40 -1.41
CA SER A 334 24.20 -4.43 -2.43
C SER A 334 23.13 -4.49 -3.54
N GLU A 335 22.21 -3.51 -3.63
CA GLU A 335 21.27 -3.33 -4.76
C GLU A 335 21.96 -3.13 -6.14
N GLU A 336 23.28 -3.32 -6.25
CA GLU A 336 24.00 -3.45 -7.52
C GLU A 336 23.53 -4.65 -8.37
N TYR A 337 22.88 -5.67 -7.79
CA TYR A 337 22.32 -6.81 -8.54
C TYR A 337 20.81 -6.67 -8.85
N ILE A 338 20.45 -5.64 -9.62
CA ILE A 338 19.06 -5.36 -10.08
C ILE A 338 18.38 -6.58 -10.74
N ARG A 339 19.16 -7.45 -11.41
CA ARG A 339 18.63 -8.63 -12.13
C ARG A 339 18.16 -9.75 -11.19
N THR A 340 18.92 -10.05 -10.13
CA THR A 340 18.56 -11.11 -9.17
C THR A 340 17.33 -10.71 -8.35
N SER A 341 17.23 -9.44 -7.95
CA SER A 341 16.08 -8.89 -7.22
C SER A 341 14.79 -9.02 -8.01
N LYS A 342 14.79 -8.72 -9.33
CA LYS A 342 13.62 -8.93 -10.19
C LYS A 342 13.16 -10.39 -10.16
N ALA A 343 14.07 -11.34 -10.38
CA ALA A 343 13.72 -12.77 -10.41
C ALA A 343 13.20 -13.29 -9.05
N ILE A 344 13.74 -12.80 -7.92
CA ILE A 344 13.23 -13.12 -6.58
C ILE A 344 11.80 -12.60 -6.40
N ILE A 345 11.57 -11.34 -6.77
CA ILE A 345 10.26 -10.69 -6.61
C ILE A 345 9.19 -11.40 -7.44
N LEU A 346 9.47 -11.68 -8.72
CA LEU A 346 8.50 -12.33 -9.61
C LEU A 346 8.15 -13.74 -9.12
N ARG A 347 9.15 -14.56 -8.76
CA ARG A 347 8.92 -15.92 -8.23
C ARG A 347 8.13 -15.91 -6.92
N LEU A 348 8.41 -14.97 -6.01
CA LEU A 348 7.65 -14.82 -4.77
C LEU A 348 6.17 -14.52 -5.07
N GLN A 349 5.92 -13.60 -6.01
CA GLN A 349 4.55 -13.22 -6.37
C GLN A 349 3.79 -14.37 -7.04
N ASP A 350 4.45 -15.12 -7.93
CA ASP A 350 3.86 -16.28 -8.61
C ASP A 350 3.57 -17.43 -7.63
N SER A 351 4.51 -17.70 -6.72
CA SER A 351 4.35 -18.72 -5.68
C SER A 351 3.17 -18.40 -4.77
N VAL A 352 3.10 -17.17 -4.24
CA VAL A 352 1.99 -16.73 -3.38
C VAL A 352 0.66 -16.85 -4.12
N ALA A 353 0.59 -16.38 -5.36
CA ALA A 353 -0.62 -16.45 -6.17
C ALA A 353 -1.04 -17.91 -6.46
N GLY A 354 -0.08 -18.76 -6.82
CA GLY A 354 -0.28 -20.19 -7.04
C GLY A 354 -0.84 -20.90 -5.81
N SER A 355 -0.21 -20.70 -4.64
CA SER A 355 -0.66 -21.33 -3.40
C SER A 355 -2.07 -20.88 -2.98
N ILE A 356 -2.46 -19.62 -3.23
CA ILE A 356 -3.84 -19.16 -2.98
C ILE A 356 -4.83 -19.86 -3.90
N ARG A 357 -4.51 -20.01 -5.19
CA ARG A 357 -5.37 -20.71 -6.15
C ARG A 357 -5.50 -22.20 -5.81
N GLU A 358 -4.39 -22.85 -5.44
CA GLU A 358 -4.34 -24.27 -5.07
C GLU A 358 -5.13 -24.57 -3.80
N ALA A 359 -5.13 -23.67 -2.82
CA ALA A 359 -5.89 -23.85 -1.58
C ALA A 359 -7.40 -23.97 -1.83
N GLY A 360 -7.93 -23.25 -2.84
CA GLY A 360 -9.31 -23.38 -3.28
C GLY A 360 -10.32 -23.22 -2.14
N GLY A 361 -10.18 -22.19 -1.30
CA GLY A 361 -11.16 -21.84 -0.26
C GLY A 361 -10.79 -22.18 1.18
N GLU A 362 -9.73 -22.95 1.40
CA GLU A 362 -9.16 -23.13 2.75
C GLU A 362 -8.65 -21.80 3.32
N ASP A 363 -8.75 -21.61 4.65
CA ASP A 363 -8.26 -20.39 5.32
C ASP A 363 -6.75 -20.42 5.56
N ILE A 364 -6.01 -20.69 4.50
CA ILE A 364 -4.56 -20.80 4.59
C ILE A 364 -3.89 -19.46 4.97
N LEU A 365 -4.56 -18.32 4.75
CA LEU A 365 -4.03 -16.97 5.02
C LEU A 365 -4.40 -16.42 6.41
N GLY A 366 -5.21 -17.15 7.19
CA GLY A 366 -5.68 -16.71 8.50
C GLY A 366 -6.60 -15.48 8.42
N GLU A 367 -7.43 -15.38 7.38
CA GLU A 367 -8.40 -14.30 7.22
C GLU A 367 -9.45 -14.29 8.35
N GLU A 368 -9.68 -15.43 9.02
CA GLU A 368 -10.53 -15.48 10.23
C GLU A 368 -10.10 -14.47 11.28
N PHE A 369 -8.79 -14.33 11.54
CA PHE A 369 -8.29 -13.36 12.52
C PHE A 369 -8.56 -11.91 12.09
N LEU A 370 -8.59 -11.65 10.79
CA LEU A 370 -8.97 -10.33 10.25
C LEU A 370 -10.47 -10.09 10.37
N LEU A 371 -11.30 -11.12 10.18
CA LEU A 371 -12.74 -11.05 10.36
C LEU A 371 -13.10 -10.80 11.84
N GLN A 372 -12.42 -11.45 12.78
CA GLN A 372 -12.57 -11.18 14.21
C GLN A 372 -12.17 -9.75 14.58
N ALA A 373 -11.09 -9.23 13.99
CA ALA A 373 -10.69 -7.84 14.19
C ALA A 373 -11.69 -6.84 13.59
N LEU A 374 -12.28 -7.15 12.44
CA LEU A 374 -13.37 -6.37 11.84
C LEU A 374 -14.60 -6.38 12.73
N GLU A 375 -15.01 -7.56 13.21
CA GLU A 375 -16.13 -7.74 14.12
C GLU A 375 -15.98 -6.89 15.38
N ALA A 376 -14.82 -6.96 16.06
CA ALA A 376 -14.53 -6.11 17.21
C ALA A 376 -14.58 -4.61 16.86
N PHE A 377 -14.06 -4.21 15.69
CA PHE A 377 -14.09 -2.84 15.21
C PHE A 377 -15.52 -2.32 14.96
N LEU A 378 -16.43 -3.19 14.53
CA LEU A 378 -17.83 -2.85 14.26
C LEU A 378 -18.67 -2.83 15.55
N TYR A 379 -18.48 -3.78 16.47
CA TYR A 379 -19.15 -3.74 17.77
C TYR A 379 -18.77 -2.52 18.59
N GLN A 380 -17.50 -2.08 18.53
CA GLN A 380 -17.07 -0.82 19.16
C GLN A 380 -17.79 0.42 18.60
N ARG A 381 -18.44 0.31 17.44
CA ARG A 381 -19.24 1.37 16.81
C ARG A 381 -20.74 1.19 17.02
N GLY A 382 -21.15 0.24 17.85
CA GLY A 382 -22.55 -0.03 18.15
C GLY A 382 -23.32 -0.64 16.98
N MET A 383 -22.64 -1.37 16.08
CA MET A 383 -23.29 -2.02 14.95
C MET A 383 -24.11 -3.25 15.41
N ASP A 384 -25.25 -3.47 14.76
CA ASP A 384 -26.15 -4.59 15.03
C ASP A 384 -25.45 -5.95 14.76
N PRO A 385 -25.56 -6.94 15.68
CA PRO A 385 -24.92 -8.25 15.51
C PRO A 385 -25.30 -9.01 14.24
N ALA A 386 -26.56 -8.92 13.77
CA ALA A 386 -26.96 -9.56 12.52
C ALA A 386 -26.28 -8.91 11.31
N LEU A 387 -26.15 -7.59 11.31
CA LEU A 387 -25.41 -6.86 10.28
C LEU A 387 -23.91 -7.20 10.27
N VAL A 388 -23.33 -7.44 11.46
CA VAL A 388 -21.93 -7.87 11.60
C VAL A 388 -21.75 -9.31 11.06
N ASP A 389 -22.69 -10.22 11.32
CA ASP A 389 -22.65 -11.57 10.77
C ASP A 389 -22.80 -11.59 9.24
N ASP A 390 -23.73 -10.82 8.69
CA ASP A 390 -23.90 -10.65 7.25
C ASP A 390 -22.64 -10.07 6.59
N GLN A 391 -22.02 -9.07 7.24
CA GLN A 391 -20.74 -8.49 6.81
C GLN A 391 -19.61 -9.53 6.77
N ARG A 392 -19.56 -10.45 7.73
CA ARG A 392 -18.57 -11.54 7.75
C ARG A 392 -18.83 -12.54 6.62
N LYS A 393 -20.08 -12.96 6.41
CA LYS A 393 -20.47 -13.87 5.32
C LYS A 393 -20.13 -13.27 3.95
N ALA A 394 -20.46 -12.01 3.73
CA ALA A 394 -20.14 -11.29 2.49
C ALA A 394 -18.64 -11.33 2.14
N LEU A 395 -17.76 -11.23 3.13
CA LEU A 395 -16.31 -11.25 2.94
C LEU A 395 -15.72 -12.66 2.77
N ARG A 396 -16.47 -13.72 3.14
CA ARG A 396 -16.08 -15.12 2.92
C ARG A 396 -16.46 -15.65 1.54
N CYS A 397 -17.30 -14.95 0.77
CA CYS A 397 -17.92 -15.47 -0.44
C CYS A 397 -16.92 -16.11 -1.43
N TRP A 398 -15.72 -15.55 -1.57
CA TRP A 398 -14.69 -16.11 -2.46
C TRP A 398 -14.28 -17.53 -2.07
N ARG A 399 -14.23 -17.83 -0.77
CA ARG A 399 -13.77 -19.13 -0.27
C ARG A 399 -14.72 -20.25 -0.66
N GLU A 400 -16.02 -19.99 -0.53
CA GLU A 400 -17.06 -20.95 -0.91
C GLU A 400 -17.02 -21.23 -2.43
N ILE A 401 -16.91 -20.17 -3.23
CA ILE A 401 -16.83 -20.29 -4.69
C ILE A 401 -15.55 -21.02 -5.11
N ALA A 402 -14.39 -20.65 -4.56
CA ALA A 402 -13.11 -21.29 -4.90
C ALA A 402 -13.08 -22.78 -4.54
N TRP A 403 -13.77 -23.16 -3.45
CA TRP A 403 -13.91 -24.55 -3.02
C TRP A 403 -14.74 -25.38 -3.98
N GLU A 404 -15.88 -24.85 -4.42
CA GLU A 404 -16.72 -25.53 -5.40
C GLU A 404 -16.05 -25.62 -6.78
N VAL A 405 -15.34 -24.58 -7.22
CA VAL A 405 -14.51 -24.62 -8.43
C VAL A 405 -13.47 -25.74 -8.34
N LYS A 406 -12.70 -25.82 -7.24
CA LYS A 406 -11.67 -26.85 -7.03
C LYS A 406 -12.24 -28.27 -7.05
N LYS A 407 -13.36 -28.52 -6.37
CA LYS A 407 -14.07 -29.82 -6.40
C LYS A 407 -14.49 -30.21 -7.82
N ASN A 408 -15.06 -29.25 -8.56
CA ASN A 408 -15.53 -29.49 -9.92
C ASN A 408 -14.38 -29.81 -10.88
N THR A 409 -13.26 -29.08 -10.79
CA THR A 409 -12.05 -29.39 -11.58
C THR A 409 -11.51 -30.79 -11.25
N ALA A 410 -11.46 -31.16 -9.97
CA ALA A 410 -11.01 -32.50 -9.56
C ALA A 410 -11.94 -33.61 -10.08
N ARG A 411 -13.25 -33.37 -10.09
CA ARG A 411 -14.26 -34.30 -10.65
C ARG A 411 -14.14 -34.44 -12.17
N ALA A 412 -14.06 -33.33 -12.90
CA ALA A 412 -13.89 -33.33 -14.35
C ALA A 412 -12.59 -34.04 -14.78
N THR A 413 -11.52 -33.87 -13.99
CA THR A 413 -10.28 -34.64 -14.18
C THR A 413 -10.56 -36.12 -13.95
N ARG A 414 -11.15 -36.55 -12.84
CA ARG A 414 -11.44 -38.00 -12.64
C ARG A 414 -12.31 -38.62 -13.73
N GLU A 415 -13.29 -37.88 -14.27
CA GLU A 415 -14.16 -38.34 -15.36
C GLU A 415 -13.43 -38.46 -16.72
N SER A 416 -12.41 -37.61 -16.97
CA SER A 416 -11.58 -37.72 -18.18
C SER A 416 -10.60 -38.91 -18.12
N TRP A 417 -10.11 -39.28 -16.94
CA TRP A 417 -9.27 -40.48 -16.74
C TRP A 417 -10.10 -41.79 -16.62
N GLY A 418 -11.39 -41.69 -16.30
CA GLY A 418 -12.33 -42.84 -16.21
C GLY A 418 -13.02 -43.21 -17.53
N SER A 419 -12.77 -42.49 -18.62
CA SER A 419 -13.35 -42.78 -19.94
C SER A 419 -12.51 -43.83 -20.69
N PRO A 420 -13.08 -44.98 -21.12
CA PRO A 420 -12.35 -46.01 -21.85
C PRO A 420 -12.18 -45.59 -23.32
N LYS A 421 -11.34 -44.59 -23.60
CA LYS A 421 -10.94 -44.23 -24.96
C LYS A 421 -9.48 -43.81 -25.02
N PHE A 422 -8.59 -44.77 -24.76
CA PHE A 422 -7.29 -44.84 -25.44
C PHE A 422 -6.79 -46.29 -25.37
N ARG A 423 -7.27 -47.16 -26.27
CA ARG A 423 -6.43 -48.28 -26.70
C ARG A 423 -5.39 -47.67 -27.64
N PRO A 424 -4.08 -47.81 -27.37
CA PRO A 424 -3.10 -47.44 -28.38
C PRO A 424 -3.39 -48.24 -29.65
N PRO A 425 -3.25 -47.65 -30.85
CA PRO A 425 -3.54 -48.34 -32.08
C PRO A 425 -2.62 -49.57 -32.17
N ILE A 426 -3.24 -50.73 -32.31
CA ILE A 426 -2.56 -51.98 -32.66
C ILE A 426 -1.86 -51.69 -34.00
N CYS A 427 -0.53 -51.76 -33.98
CA CYS A 427 0.34 -51.57 -35.13
C CYS A 427 -0.07 -52.55 -36.23
N GLN A 428 -0.79 -52.06 -37.25
CA GLN A 428 -1.04 -52.82 -38.47
C GLN A 428 0.27 -52.86 -39.27
N LYS A 429 0.75 -54.08 -39.52
CA LYS A 429 1.92 -54.38 -40.33
C LYS A 429 1.78 -53.72 -41.71
N HIS A 430 2.65 -52.76 -41.99
CA HIS A 430 2.84 -52.21 -43.33
C HIS A 430 3.73 -53.18 -44.15
N PRO A 431 3.34 -53.61 -45.36
CA PRO A 431 4.13 -54.52 -46.16
C PRO A 431 5.12 -53.69 -46.96
N LEU A 432 6.36 -53.54 -46.47
CA LEU A 432 7.57 -53.17 -47.23
C LEU A 432 8.73 -53.13 -46.24
N CYS A 433 9.17 -54.30 -45.76
CA CYS A 433 10.45 -54.44 -45.08
C CYS A 433 11.09 -55.77 -45.55
N PRO A 434 12.32 -55.75 -46.07
CA PRO A 434 12.91 -56.88 -46.79
C PRO A 434 13.28 -58.02 -45.83
N MET A 435 13.01 -59.24 -46.28
CA MET A 435 13.44 -60.46 -45.59
C MET A 435 14.96 -60.52 -45.52
N ALA A 436 15.50 -60.68 -44.30
CA ALA A 436 16.84 -61.20 -44.09
C ALA A 436 16.71 -62.51 -43.29
N HIS A 437 17.13 -63.60 -43.93
CA HIS A 437 17.48 -64.91 -43.38
C HIS A 437 18.23 -64.75 -42.04
N GLY A 438 17.92 -65.47 -40.98
CA GLY A 438 18.03 -66.93 -40.88
C GLY A 438 19.37 -67.28 -40.26
N SER A 439 19.39 -67.71 -39.00
CA SER A 439 20.21 -68.83 -38.50
C SER A 439 20.11 -68.93 -36.98
N SER A 440 19.72 -70.12 -36.56
CA SER A 440 19.99 -70.75 -35.27
C SER A 440 21.45 -70.62 -34.83
N GLN A 441 21.69 -70.21 -33.58
CA GLN A 441 22.00 -71.10 -32.46
C GLN A 441 21.96 -70.32 -31.15
#